data_AF-A0A0J9E011-F1
#
_entry.id   AF-A0A0J9E011-F1
#
_cell.length_a   1.000
_cell.length_b   1.000
_cell.length_c   1.000
_cell.angle_alpha   90.00
_cell.angle_beta   90.00
_cell.angle_gamma   90.00
#
_symmetry.space_group_name_H-M   'P 1'
#
loop_
_entity.id
_entity.type
_entity.pdbx_description
1 polymer ?
#
loop_
_entity_poly.entity_id
_entity_poly.type
_entity_poly.pdbx_seq_one_letter_code
_entity_poly.pdbx_strand_id
1 'polypeptide(L)' 'MGYWIVTYRRGLDLEELRACLAEIGAHLVEGAEPIPLSDQELSIEITTERGALDRIEAIDGVQGVFPSSDMSTF' A
#
# COMPACT_ATOMS: atom_id res chain seq x y z
N MET A 1 -2.93 -15.20 2.76
CA MET A 1 -2.75 -14.00 1.90
C MET A 1 -4.06 -13.22 1.86
N GLY A 2 -4.01 -11.93 2.16
CA GLY A 2 -5.19 -11.05 2.17
C GLY A 2 -4.93 -9.75 1.39
N TYR A 3 -6.00 -9.00 1.12
CA TYR A 3 -5.96 -7.71 0.42
C TYR A 3 -5.87 -6.56 1.42
N TRP A 4 -4.95 -5.64 1.16
CA TRP A 4 -4.65 -4.49 2.00
C TRP A 4 -4.50 -3.24 1.15
N ILE A 5 -4.74 -2.09 1.74
CA ILE A 5 -4.56 -0.78 1.12
C ILE A 5 -3.37 -0.14 1.80
N VAL A 6 -2.37 0.23 1.02
CA VAL A 6 -1.23 1.03 1.48
C VAL A 6 -1.50 2.47 1.11
N THR A 7 -1.42 3.35 2.10
CA THR A 7 -1.43 4.80 1.90
C THR A 7 0.00 5.32 1.93
N TYR A 8 0.35 6.22 1.02
CA TYR A 8 1.72 6.71 0.86
C TYR A 8 1.74 8.14 0.31
N ARG A 9 2.85 8.85 0.55
CA ARG A 9 3.01 10.25 0.11
C ARG A 9 2.99 10.37 -1.42
N ARG A 10 2.32 11.38 -1.96
CA ARG A 10 2.18 11.63 -3.42
C ARG A 10 3.50 11.85 -4.16
N GLY A 11 4.57 12.19 -3.46
CA GLY A 11 5.92 12.34 -4.02
C GLY A 11 6.79 11.07 -3.98
N LEU A 12 6.27 9.95 -3.47
CA LEU A 12 6.98 8.66 -3.49
C LEU A 12 6.83 8.03 -4.87
N ASP A 13 7.95 7.56 -5.43
CA ASP A 13 7.94 6.84 -6.69
C ASP A 13 7.28 5.46 -6.52
N LEU A 14 6.37 5.12 -7.44
CA LEU A 14 5.61 3.88 -7.38
C LEU A 14 6.48 2.66 -7.66
N GLU A 15 7.51 2.77 -8.51
CA GLU A 15 8.42 1.67 -8.78
C GLU A 15 9.32 1.40 -7.58
N GLU A 16 9.79 2.44 -6.89
CA GLU A 16 10.51 2.31 -5.62
C GLU A 16 9.65 1.62 -4.56
N LEU A 17 8.40 2.07 -4.37
CA LEU A 17 7.46 1.44 -3.43
C LEU A 17 7.25 -0.04 -3.78
N ARG A 18 7.06 -0.35 -5.07
CA ARG A 18 6.87 -1.72 -5.55
C ARG A 18 8.08 -2.60 -5.25
N ALA A 19 9.29 -2.08 -5.41
CA ALA A 19 10.51 -2.80 -5.09
C ALA A 19 10.59 -3.12 -3.58
N CYS A 20 10.34 -2.13 -2.72
CA CYS A 20 10.34 -2.32 -1.26
C CYS A 20 9.27 -3.34 -0.81
N LEU A 21 8.07 -3.28 -1.39
CA LEU A 21 7.00 -4.24 -1.10
C LEU A 21 7.44 -5.67 -1.49
N ALA A 22 8.07 -5.84 -2.64
CA ALA A 22 8.54 -7.14 -3.11
C ALA A 22 9.59 -7.77 -2.17
N GLU A 23 10.50 -6.97 -1.59
CA GLU A 23 11.48 -7.44 -0.60
C GLU A 23 10.84 -7.93 0.71
N ILE A 24 9.64 -7.45 1.01
CA ILE A 24 8.86 -7.81 2.20
C ILE A 24 7.90 -8.99 1.91
N GLY A 25 7.77 -9.41 0.64
CA GLY A 25 6.83 -10.44 0.22
C GLY A 25 5.41 -9.92 -0.02
N ALA A 26 5.27 -8.60 -0.23
CA ALA A 26 4.04 -7.95 -0.62
C ALA A 26 4.04 -7.60 -2.11
N HIS A 27 2.86 -7.62 -2.73
CA HIS A 27 2.72 -7.34 -4.16
C HIS A 27 1.54 -6.43 -4.43
N LEU A 28 1.68 -5.49 -5.37
CA LEU A 28 0.53 -4.74 -5.89
C LEU A 28 -0.50 -5.70 -6.49
N VAL A 29 -1.79 -5.39 -6.32
CA VAL A 29 -2.86 -6.13 -7.00
C VAL A 29 -2.77 -5.87 -8.50
N GLU A 30 -3.02 -6.90 -9.31
CA GLU A 30 -3.00 -6.77 -10.77
C GLU A 30 -4.05 -5.76 -11.23
N GLY A 31 -3.62 -4.72 -11.95
CA GLY A 31 -4.51 -3.64 -12.40
C GLY A 31 -4.85 -2.60 -11.34
N ALA A 32 -4.30 -2.68 -10.13
CA ALA A 32 -4.48 -1.62 -9.14
C ALA A 32 -3.73 -0.35 -9.57
N GLU A 33 -4.46 0.76 -9.61
CA GLU A 33 -3.92 2.09 -9.89
C GLU A 33 -3.89 2.92 -8.59
N PRO A 34 -2.89 3.81 -8.42
CA PRO A 34 -2.88 4.76 -7.32
C PRO A 34 -4.14 5.64 -7.29
N ILE A 35 -4.86 5.60 -6.18
CA ILE A 35 -6.05 6.43 -5.94
C ILE A 35 -5.65 7.60 -5.05
N PRO A 36 -5.80 8.86 -5.50
CA PRO A 36 -5.52 10.01 -4.66
C PRO A 36 -6.55 10.12 -3.52
N LEU A 37 -6.06 10.16 -2.29
CA LEU A 37 -6.88 10.39 -1.09
C LEU A 37 -6.91 11.88 -0.71
N SER A 38 -5.80 12.58 -0.93
CA SER A 38 -5.64 14.00 -0.66
C SER A 38 -4.64 14.64 -1.62
N ASP A 39 -4.37 15.93 -1.48
CA ASP A 39 -3.32 16.61 -2.25
C ASP A 39 -1.91 16.05 -1.97
N GLN A 40 -1.73 15.40 -0.81
CA GLN A 40 -0.43 14.90 -0.34
C GLN A 40 -0.34 13.38 -0.28
N GLU A 41 -1.45 12.65 -0.44
CA GLU A 41 -1.52 11.21 -0.21
C GLU A 41 -2.18 10.45 -1.36
N LEU A 42 -1.61 9.30 -1.66
CA LEU A 42 -2.11 8.30 -2.58
C LEU A 42 -2.37 7.00 -1.82
N SER A 43 -3.22 6.16 -2.38
CA SER A 43 -3.46 4.81 -1.88
C SER A 43 -3.35 3.81 -3.01
N ILE A 44 -2.89 2.60 -2.72
CA ILE A 44 -2.84 1.50 -3.69
C ILE A 44 -3.15 0.18 -3.00
N GLU A 45 -3.82 -0.71 -3.72
CA GLU A 45 -4.14 -2.04 -3.21
C GLU A 45 -2.97 -3.01 -3.41
N ILE A 46 -2.71 -3.80 -2.36
CA ILE A 46 -1.68 -4.82 -2.30
C ILE A 46 -2.23 -6.15 -1.79
N THR A 47 -1.50 -7.22 -2.07
CA THR A 47 -1.66 -8.52 -1.46
C THR A 47 -0.45 -8.84 -0.61
N THR A 48 -0.70 -9.25 0.63
CA THR A 48 0.37 -9.68 1.54
C THR A 48 -0.18 -10.56 2.67
N GLU A 49 0.72 -11.13 3.46
CA GLU A 49 0.41 -11.82 4.71
C GLU A 49 0.38 -10.84 5.88
N ARG A 50 -0.44 -11.14 6.91
CA ARG A 50 -0.61 -10.23 8.05
C ARG A 50 0.69 -9.95 8.81
N GLY A 51 1.65 -10.89 8.81
CA GLY A 51 2.96 -10.70 9.45
C GLY A 51 3.89 -9.72 8.75
N ALA A 52 3.54 -9.27 7.54
CA ALA A 52 4.33 -8.31 6.77
C ALA A 52 3.92 -6.85 7.00
N LEU A 53 2.78 -6.59 7.64
CA LEU A 53 2.19 -5.24 7.73
C LEU A 53 3.08 -4.25 8.47
N ASP A 54 3.61 -4.63 9.63
CA ASP A 54 4.51 -3.77 10.41
C ASP A 54 5.76 -3.38 9.61
N ARG A 55 6.24 -4.26 8.73
CA ARG A 55 7.39 -3.99 7.86
C ARG A 55 7.04 -3.05 6.71
N ILE A 56 5.81 -3.12 6.20
CA ILE A 56 5.31 -2.24 5.14
C ILE A 56 5.09 -0.83 5.70
N GLU A 57 4.54 -0.70 6.91
CA GLU A 57 4.37 0.58 7.59
C GLU A 57 5.70 1.28 7.90
N ALA A 58 6.79 0.51 8.04
CA ALA A 58 8.13 1.05 8.25
C ALA A 58 8.81 1.58 6.97
N ILE A 59 8.21 1.44 5.79
CA ILE A 59 8.76 1.96 4.52
C ILE A 59 8.69 3.50 4.53
N ASP A 60 9.79 4.16 4.20
CA ASP A 60 9.82 5.63 4.14
C ASP A 60 8.82 6.18 3.11
N GLY A 61 7.88 6.99 3.60
CA GLY A 61 6.82 7.56 2.78
C GLY A 61 5.49 6.81 2.84
N VAL A 62 5.43 5.60 3.38
CA VAL A 62 4.16 4.95 3.75
C VAL A 62 3.56 5.66 4.96
N GLN A 63 2.26 5.94 4.92
CA GLN A 63 1.52 6.60 5.99
C GLN A 63 0.70 5.61 6.83
N GLY A 64 0.31 4.47 6.24
CA GLY A 64 -0.43 3.43 6.95
C GLY A 64 -0.91 2.30 6.04
N VAL A 65 -1.26 1.16 6.65
CA VAL A 65 -1.77 -0.02 5.94
C VAL A 65 -3.11 -0.46 6.54
N PHE A 66 -4.13 -0.58 5.69
CA PHE A 66 -5.51 -0.85 6.10
C PHE A 66 -6.05 -2.10 5.42
N PRO A 67 -6.95 -2.88 6.05
CA PRO A 67 -7.61 -3.98 5.37
C PRO A 67 -8.49 -3.45 4.21
N SER A 68 -8.42 -4.07 3.03
CA SER A 68 -9.21 -3.63 1.86
C SER A 68 -10.73 -3.71 2.11
N SER A 69 -11.17 -4.62 2.98
CA SER A 69 -12.58 -4.77 3.38
C SER A 69 -13.19 -3.54 4.07
N ASP A 70 -12.39 -2.64 4.64
CA ASP A 70 -12.88 -1.42 5.30
C ASP A 70 -13.32 -0.33 4.31
N MET A 71 -12.96 -0.41 3.03
CA MET A 71 -13.37 0.58 2.00
C MET A 71 -14.75 0.33 1.39
N SER A 72 -15.55 -0.60 1.90
CA SER A 72 -16.96 -0.75 1.49
C SER A 72 -17.88 0.35 2.04
N THR A 73 -17.35 1.40 2.71
CA THR A 73 -18.18 2.36 3.48
C THR A 73 -17.81 3.85 3.32
N PHE A 74 -17.03 4.24 2.31
CA PHE A 74 -16.73 5.65 2.02
C PHE A 74 -17.24 6.10 0.66
#